data_AF-A0A937G8J3-F1
#
_entry.id   AF-A0A937G8J3-F1
#
_cell.length_a   1.000
_cell.length_b   1.000
_cell.length_c   1.000
_cell.angle_alpha   90.00
_cell.angle_beta   90.00
_cell.angle_gamma   90.00
#
_symmetry.space_group_name_H-M   'P 1'
#
loop_
_entity.id
_entity.type
_entity.pdbx_description
1 polymer ?
#
loop_
_entity_poly.entity_id
_entity_poly.type
_entity_poly.pdbx_seq_one_letter_code
_entity_poly.pdbx_strand_id
1 'polypeptide(L)'
;AEHFVEELPTVSRRTVHEHEEAAETTHLFVVPLGVLAILALYLDKKSSRWTTLTLWAAASLGSATCVTAALAAETGGHIIHTEVHGSDSEKGDREHGTQEAHQD
;
A
#
# COMPACT_ATOMS: atom_id res chain seq x y z
N ALA A 1 12.61 -11.18 2.07
CA ALA A 1 11.48 -11.81 2.80
C ALA A 1 10.39 -12.30 1.84
N GLU A 2 10.38 -11.85 0.59
CA GLU A 2 9.53 -12.32 -0.51
C GLU A 2 9.49 -13.84 -0.68
N HIS A 3 10.64 -14.51 -0.60
CA HIS A 3 10.78 -15.92 -0.99
C HIS A 3 10.23 -16.93 0.04
N PHE A 4 9.90 -16.49 1.26
CA PHE A 4 9.34 -17.37 2.31
C PHE A 4 7.80 -17.34 2.32
N VAL A 5 7.20 -16.31 1.72
CA VAL A 5 5.74 -16.17 1.56
C VAL A 5 5.24 -16.94 0.33
N GLU A 6 6.14 -17.34 -0.58
CA GLU A 6 5.80 -18.04 -1.81
C GLU A 6 5.25 -19.46 -1.62
N GLU A 7 5.48 -20.10 -0.48
CA GLU A 7 5.09 -21.50 -0.22
C GLU A 7 3.77 -21.65 0.55
N LEU A 8 3.11 -20.55 0.96
CA LEU A 8 1.88 -20.62 1.74
C LEU A 8 0.64 -20.64 0.84
N PRO A 9 -0.10 -21.76 0.76
CA PRO A 9 -1.23 -21.95 -0.17
C PRO A 9 -2.48 -21.13 0.19
N THR A 10 -2.45 -20.36 1.28
CA THR A 10 -3.59 -19.64 1.83
C THR A 10 -3.60 -18.15 1.48
N VAL A 11 -2.47 -17.58 1.03
CA VAL A 11 -2.36 -16.15 0.73
C VAL A 11 -1.98 -15.96 -0.74
N SER A 12 -2.83 -15.24 -1.48
CA SER A 12 -2.54 -14.81 -2.86
C SER A 12 -1.25 -13.96 -2.89
N ARG A 13 -0.19 -14.44 -3.55
CA ARG A 13 1.08 -13.68 -3.75
C ARG A 13 0.82 -12.28 -4.32
N ARG A 14 -0.16 -12.18 -5.22
CA ARG A 14 -0.55 -10.94 -5.87
C ARG A 14 -1.06 -9.90 -4.87
N THR A 15 -1.88 -10.31 -3.91
CA THR A 15 -2.49 -9.40 -2.93
C THR A 15 -1.46 -8.88 -1.91
N VAL A 16 -0.48 -9.71 -1.53
CA VAL A 16 0.63 -9.28 -0.66
C VAL A 16 1.55 -8.29 -1.38
N HIS A 17 1.86 -8.54 -2.65
CA HIS A 17 2.68 -7.64 -3.46
C HIS A 17 2.01 -6.28 -3.67
N GLU A 18 0.70 -6.25 -3.97
CA GLU A 18 -0.09 -5.02 -4.09
C GLU A 18 -0.10 -4.21 -2.77
N HIS A 19 -0.13 -4.90 -1.61
CA HIS A 19 -0.02 -4.24 -0.31
C HIS A 19 1.39 -3.69 -0.03
N GLU A 20 2.44 -4.41 -0.42
CA GLU A 20 3.83 -3.97 -0.28
C GLU A 20 4.07 -2.69 -1.10
N GLU A 21 3.61 -2.65 -2.35
CA GLU A 21 3.73 -1.47 -3.23
C GLU A 21 2.93 -0.26 -2.70
N ALA A 22 1.70 -0.50 -2.21
CA ALA A 22 0.88 0.55 -1.60
C ALA A 22 1.49 1.07 -0.27
N ALA A 23 2.10 0.20 0.52
CA ALA A 23 2.80 0.55 1.74
C ALA A 23 4.07 1.37 1.46
N GLU A 24 4.87 0.99 0.46
CA GLU A 24 6.04 1.76 0.02
C GLU A 24 5.64 3.16 -0.44
N THR A 25 4.58 3.24 -1.25
CA THR A 25 4.03 4.53 -1.71
C THR A 25 3.57 5.38 -0.53
N THR A 26 2.84 4.82 0.43
CA THR A 26 2.36 5.54 1.63
C THR A 26 3.52 6.04 2.48
N HIS A 27 4.58 5.23 2.61
CA HIS A 27 5.77 5.59 3.38
C HIS A 27 6.48 6.82 2.79
N LEU A 28 6.53 6.94 1.45
CA LEU A 28 7.07 8.11 0.76
C LEU A 28 6.33 9.41 1.11
N PHE A 29 5.03 9.36 1.43
CA PHE A 29 4.25 10.55 1.84
C PHE A 29 4.30 10.80 3.35
N VAL A 30 4.26 9.74 4.17
CA VAL A 30 4.16 9.89 5.63
C VAL A 30 5.46 10.43 6.27
N VAL A 31 6.62 10.04 5.73
CA VAL A 31 7.93 10.50 6.23
C VAL A 31 8.12 12.01 6.07
N PRO A 32 7.99 12.60 4.87
CA PRO A 32 8.11 14.04 4.72
C PRO A 32 7.01 14.80 5.46
N LEU A 33 5.80 14.24 5.57
CA LEU A 33 4.74 14.82 6.39
C LEU A 33 5.15 14.91 7.86
N GLY A 34 5.75 13.87 8.42
CA GLY A 34 6.25 13.86 9.80
C GLY A 34 7.32 14.92 10.04
N VAL A 35 8.29 15.05 9.12
CA VAL A 35 9.32 16.11 9.18
C VAL A 35 8.69 17.50 9.11
N LEU A 36 7.73 17.69 8.20
CA LEU A 36 7.03 18.96 8.02
C LEU A 36 6.19 19.32 9.25
N ALA A 37 5.57 18.34 9.90
CA ALA A 37 4.80 18.53 11.13
C ALA A 37 5.70 18.97 12.30
N ILE A 38 6.87 18.34 12.46
CA ILE A 38 7.86 18.76 13.47
C ILE A 38 8.34 20.19 13.20
N LEU A 39 8.61 20.53 11.94
CA LEU A 39 9.03 21.88 11.54
C LEU A 39 7.93 22.92 11.81
N ALA A 40 6.68 22.59 11.47
CA ALA A 40 5.53 23.46 11.73
C ALA A 40 5.37 23.71 13.24
N LEU A 41 5.46 22.67 14.08
CA LEU A 41 5.39 22.80 15.54
C LEU A 41 6.54 23.64 16.11
N TYR A 42 7.75 23.49 15.56
CA TYR A 42 8.91 24.30 15.95
C TYR A 42 8.73 25.79 15.59
N LEU A 43 8.20 26.08 14.40
CA LEU A 43 7.92 27.45 13.94
C LEU A 43 6.76 28.09 14.72
N ASP A 44 5.74 27.31 15.06
CA ASP A 44 4.61 27.71 15.89
C ASP A 44 5.08 28.18 17.27
N LYS A 45 5.95 27.40 17.92
CA LYS A 45 6.57 27.78 19.21
C LYS A 45 7.30 29.12 19.16
N LYS A 46 7.85 29.50 18.00
CA LYS A 46 8.56 30.77 17.81
C LYS A 46 7.63 31.93 17.36
N SER A 47 6.33 31.68 17.21
CA SER A 47 5.36 32.63 16.63
C SER A 47 5.84 33.21 15.29
N SER A 48 6.42 32.34 14.47
CA SER A 48 6.95 32.75 13.17
C SER A 48 5.81 33.04 12.19
N ARG A 49 5.95 34.08 11.36
CA ARG A 49 5.01 34.34 10.26
C ARG A 49 4.94 33.20 9.22
N TRP A 50 5.92 32.31 9.23
CA TRP A 50 5.98 31.14 8.37
C TRP A 50 5.11 29.99 8.87
N THR A 51 4.64 30.00 10.12
CA THR A 51 3.83 28.93 10.71
C THR A 51 2.58 28.64 9.88
N THR A 52 1.83 29.67 9.50
CA THR A 52 0.62 29.51 8.69
C THR A 52 0.90 28.85 7.34
N LEU A 53 1.99 29.22 6.67
CA LEU A 53 2.39 28.63 5.39
C LEU A 53 2.81 27.17 5.56
N THR A 54 3.58 26.86 6.60
CA THR A 54 4.02 25.48 6.89
C THR A 54 2.85 24.59 7.29
N LEU A 55 1.87 25.14 8.02
CA LEU A 55 0.65 24.43 8.41
C LEU A 55 -0.25 24.13 7.20
N TRP A 56 -0.42 25.07 6.28
CA TRP A 56 -1.13 24.84 5.02
C TRP A 56 -0.43 23.79 4.14
N ALA A 57 0.90 23.81 4.08
CA ALA A 57 1.67 22.78 3.39
C ALA A 57 1.55 21.40 4.05
N ALA A 58 1.54 21.34 5.39
CA ALA A 58 1.31 20.11 6.14
C ALA A 58 -0.11 19.58 5.93
N ALA A 59 -1.11 20.46 5.87
CA ALA A 59 -2.49 20.08 5.61
C ALA A 59 -2.69 19.52 4.19
N SER A 60 -2.07 20.13 3.17
CA SER A 60 -2.17 19.62 1.79
C SER A 60 -1.46 18.28 1.63
N LEU A 61 -0.24 18.15 2.17
CA LEU A 61 0.50 16.89 2.16
C LEU A 61 -0.19 15.81 2.99
N GLY A 62 -0.81 16.19 4.11
CA GLY A 62 -1.62 15.31 4.96
C GLY A 62 -2.84 14.76 4.23
N SER A 63 -3.51 15.58 3.41
CA SER A 63 -4.61 15.12 2.56
C SER A 63 -4.16 14.05 1.56
N ALA A 64 -3.04 14.28 0.86
CA ALA A 64 -2.46 13.30 -0.07
C ALA A 64 -2.03 12.00 0.65
N THR A 65 -1.46 12.13 1.85
CA THR A 65 -1.09 10.99 2.69
C THR A 65 -2.31 10.17 3.13
N CYS A 66 -3.43 10.83 3.42
CA CYS A 66 -4.68 10.16 3.79
C CYS A 66 -5.21 9.28 2.64
N VAL A 67 -5.14 9.77 1.40
CA VAL A 67 -5.56 9.00 0.22
C VAL A 67 -4.68 7.76 0.03
N THR A 68 -3.35 7.91 0.08
CA THR A 68 -2.44 6.77 -0.09
C THR A 68 -2.54 5.75 1.04
N ALA A 69 -2.69 6.23 2.28
CA ALA A 69 -2.93 5.38 3.44
C ALA A 69 -4.25 4.60 3.32
N ALA A 70 -5.30 5.20 2.74
CA ALA A 70 -6.56 4.50 2.49
C ALA A 70 -6.39 3.36 1.47
N LEU A 71 -5.61 3.56 0.40
CA LEU A 71 -5.29 2.51 -0.58
C LEU A 71 -4.47 1.37 0.04
N ALA A 72 -3.48 1.70 0.88
CA ALA A 72 -2.71 0.70 1.63
C ALA A 72 -3.59 -0.07 2.63
N ALA A 73 -4.56 0.59 3.26
CA ALA A 73 -5.52 -0.06 4.16
C ALA A 73 -6.49 -0.99 3.41
N GLU A 74 -6.94 -0.60 2.21
CA GLU A 74 -7.80 -1.44 1.36
C GLU A 74 -7.08 -2.72 0.93
N THR A 75 -5.85 -2.61 0.42
CA THR A 75 -5.03 -3.78 0.05
C THR A 75 -4.72 -4.67 1.25
N GLY A 76 -4.46 -4.09 2.43
CA GLY A 76 -4.28 -4.85 3.67
C GLY A 76 -5.56 -5.57 4.11
N GLY A 77 -6.73 -4.94 3.96
CA GLY A 77 -8.03 -5.57 4.21
C GLY A 77 -8.28 -6.78 3.29
N HIS A 78 -7.84 -6.70 2.03
CA HIS A 78 -7.91 -7.81 1.08
C HIS A 78 -7.04 -9.02 1.46
N ILE A 79 -5.89 -8.81 2.13
CA ILE A 79 -5.07 -9.91 2.66
C ILE A 79 -5.82 -10.70 3.73
N ILE A 80 -6.60 -10.00 4.58
CA ILE A 80 -7.30 -10.60 5.72
C ILE A 80 -8.63 -11.24 5.28
N HIS A 81 -9.26 -10.71 4.24
CA HIS A 81 -10.53 -11.20 3.69
C HIS A 81 -10.39 -11.71 2.24
N THR A 82 -9.46 -12.64 2.02
CA THR A 82 -9.32 -13.34 0.72
C THR A 82 -10.61 -14.08 0.30
N GLU A 83 -11.56 -14.28 1.21
CA GLU A 83 -12.85 -14.93 0.99
C GLU A 83 -13.85 -14.12 0.12
N VAL A 84 -13.66 -12.80 -0.03
CA VAL A 84 -14.65 -11.92 -0.70
C VAL A 84 -14.34 -11.67 -2.18
N HIS A 85 -13.13 -11.99 -2.65
CA HIS A 85 -12.69 -11.80 -4.05
C HIS A 85 -12.08 -13.08 -4.68
N GLY A 86 -12.39 -14.26 -4.15
CA GLY A 86 -11.83 -15.56 -4.54
C GLY A 86 -12.14 -16.08 -5.95
N SER A 87 -12.39 -15.24 -6.96
CA SER A 87 -12.90 -15.69 -8.27
C SER A 87 -12.11 -15.20 -9.50
N ASP A 88 -11.21 -14.23 -9.40
CA ASP A 88 -10.54 -13.68 -10.60
C ASP A 88 -9.15 -14.26 -10.89
N SER A 89 -8.51 -14.95 -9.94
CA SER A 89 -7.20 -15.59 -10.18
C SER A 89 -7.27 -17.02 -10.69
N GLU A 90 -8.44 -17.67 -10.74
CA GLU A 90 -8.52 -19.07 -11.19
C GLU A 90 -8.62 -19.26 -12.72
N LYS A 91 -8.63 -18.16 -13.47
CA LYS A 91 -8.78 -18.19 -14.94
C LYS A 91 -7.47 -18.01 -15.72
N GLY A 92 -6.37 -17.63 -15.06
CA GLY A 92 -5.08 -17.40 -15.70
C GLY A 92 -4.16 -18.62 -15.78
N ASP A 93 -4.38 -19.64 -14.97
CA ASP A 93 -3.43 -20.77 -14.81
C ASP A 93 -3.91 -22.10 -15.42
N ARG A 94 -5.10 -22.10 -16.07
CA ARG A 94 -5.67 -23.32 -16.70
C ARG A 94 -5.36 -23.48 -18.19
N GLU A 95 -4.59 -22.58 -18.79
CA GLU A 95 -4.25 -22.68 -20.22
C GLU A 95 -2.86 -23.27 -20.49
N HIS A 96 -2.07 -23.60 -19.46
CA HIS A 96 -0.71 -24.15 -19.63
C HIS A 96 -0.51 -25.58 -19.12
N GLY A 97 -1.58 -26.39 -19.05
CA GLY A 97 -1.53 -27.78 -18.54
C GLY A 97 -2.15 -28.86 -19.43
N THR A 98 -2.75 -28.53 -20.59
CA THR A 98 -3.56 -29.51 -21.36
C THR A 98 -2.93 -29.92 -22.69
N GLN A 99 -1.60 -29.89 -22.83
CA GLN A 99 -0.95 -30.32 -24.08
C GLN A 99 0.12 -31.42 -23.89
N GLU A 100 -0.04 -32.34 -22.94
CA GLU A 100 0.77 -33.57 -22.90
C GLU A 100 -0.04 -34.78 -22.39
N ALA A 101 -1.14 -35.15 -23.07
CA ALA A 101 -1.78 -36.45 -22.85
C ALA A 101 -2.73 -36.85 -24.00
N HIS A 102 -2.20 -37.07 -25.21
CA HIS A 102 -2.76 -38.08 -26.13
C HIS A 102 -1.82 -38.32 -27.31
N GLN A 103 -0.93 -39.30 -27.16
CA GLN A 103 -0.38 -40.04 -28.30
C GLN A 103 -0.17 -41.48 -27.87
N ASP A 104 -1.20 -42.28 -28.07
CA ASP A 104 -1.18 -43.71 -28.36
C ASP A 104 -2.34 -43.99 -29.34
#